data_AF-A0A2T0HQF6-F1
#
_entry.id   AF-A0A2T0HQF6-F1
#
_cell.length_a   1.000
_cell.length_b   1.000
_cell.length_c   1.000
_cell.angle_alpha   90.00
_cell.angle_beta   90.00
_cell.angle_gamma   90.00
#
_symmetry.space_group_name_H-M   'P 1'
#
loop_
_entity.id
_entity.type
_entity.pdbx_description
1 polymer ?
#
loop_
_entity_poly.entity_id
_entity_poly.type
_entity_poly.pdbx_seq_one_letter_code
_entity_poly.pdbx_strand_id
1 'polypeptide(L)' 'MSGPNNFEPEFAAESEKFRMDAAKKGMCLDTLPGGFYVEQRTQHAWAEWIRRVVREQQS' A
#
# COMPACT_ATOMS: atom_id res chain seq x y z
N MET A 1 9.61 -23.79 18.70
CA MET A 1 9.72 -23.05 17.42
C MET A 1 8.41 -22.32 17.21
N SER A 2 8.42 -21.00 17.33
CA SER A 2 7.25 -20.14 17.08
C SER A 2 7.77 -18.86 16.45
N GLY A 3 8.01 -18.88 15.14
CA GLY A 3 8.31 -17.65 14.38
C GLY A 3 7.00 -16.90 14.15
N PRO A 4 6.95 -15.57 14.34
CA PRO A 4 5.71 -14.83 14.14
C PRO A 4 5.32 -14.92 12.66
N ASN A 5 4.04 -15.22 12.41
CA ASN A 5 3.43 -15.25 11.08
C ASN A 5 3.67 -13.91 10.38
N ASN A 6 4.70 -13.86 9.54
CA ASN A 6 5.14 -12.67 8.81
C ASN A 6 4.25 -12.49 7.56
N PHE A 7 2.97 -12.20 7.78
CA PHE A 7 2.01 -11.80 6.73
C PHE A 7 2.01 -10.28 6.52
N GLU A 8 3.09 -9.59 6.90
CA GLU A 8 3.31 -8.25 6.37
C GLU A 8 3.69 -8.41 4.89
N PRO A 9 2.84 -7.99 3.93
CA PRO A 9 3.30 -7.90 2.55
C PRO A 9 4.60 -7.11 2.52
N GLU A 10 5.49 -7.37 1.56
CA GLU A 10 6.71 -6.58 1.37
C GLU A 10 6.30 -5.11 1.15
N PHE A 11 6.15 -4.37 2.24
CA PHE A 11 5.39 -3.14 2.26
C PHE A 11 6.06 -2.10 1.37
N ALA A 12 7.39 -2.16 1.29
CA ALA A 12 8.20 -1.37 0.38
C ALA A 12 7.92 -1.70 -1.11
N ALA A 13 7.87 -2.97 -1.48
CA ALA A 13 7.63 -3.39 -2.86
C ALA A 13 6.20 -3.05 -3.32
N GLU A 14 5.21 -3.28 -2.45
CA GLU A 14 3.82 -2.94 -2.75
C GLU A 14 3.56 -1.43 -2.73
N SER A 15 4.24 -0.69 -1.86
CA SER A 15 4.22 0.78 -1.88
C SER A 15 4.72 1.33 -3.21
N GLU A 16 5.82 0.78 -3.74
CA GLU A 16 6.35 1.23 -5.03
C GLU A 16 5.39 0.93 -6.19
N LYS A 17 4.87 -0.29 -6.25
CA LYS A 17 3.87 -0.67 -7.27
C LYS A 17 2.63 0.22 -7.21
N PHE A 18 2.13 0.50 -6.01
CA PHE A 18 1.01 1.41 -5.82
C PHE A 18 1.33 2.82 -6.31
N ARG A 19 2.48 3.38 -5.93
CA ARG A 19 2.89 4.72 -6.39
C ARG A 19 2.96 4.82 -7.91
N MET A 20 3.51 3.81 -8.57
CA MET A 20 3.55 3.77 -10.05
C MET A 20 2.15 3.72 -10.68
N ASP A 21 1.23 2.91 -10.15
CA ASP A 21 -0.15 2.82 -10.64
C ASP A 21 -0.96 4.10 -10.38
N ALA A 22 -0.85 4.64 -9.16
CA ALA A 22 -1.52 5.86 -8.74
C ALA A 22 -1.01 7.09 -9.52
N ALA A 23 0.29 7.16 -9.81
CA ALA A 23 0.86 8.20 -10.67
C ALA A 23 0.30 8.14 -12.10
N LYS A 24 0.18 6.94 -12.69
CA LYS A 24 -0.44 6.74 -14.03
C LYS A 24 -1.91 7.18 -14.05
N LYS A 25 -2.60 7.07 -12.92
CA LYS A 25 -4.00 7.48 -12.74
C LYS A 25 -4.15 8.97 -12.35
N GLY A 26 -3.05 9.72 -12.28
CA GLY A 26 -3.06 11.14 -11.95
C GLY A 26 -3.46 11.44 -10.49
N MET A 27 -3.19 10.53 -9.57
CA MET A 27 -3.51 10.72 -8.15
C MET A 27 -2.46 11.58 -7.44
N CYS A 28 -2.83 12.35 -6.42
CA CYS A 28 -1.86 13.09 -5.62
C CYS A 28 -1.08 12.13 -4.71
N LEU A 29 0.25 12.17 -4.80
CA LEU A 29 1.17 11.32 -4.04
C LEU A 29 1.92 12.09 -2.95
N ASP A 30 1.52 13.33 -2.67
CA ASP A 30 2.11 14.11 -1.59
C ASP A 30 1.92 13.39 -0.25
N THR A 31 2.97 13.40 0.58
CA THR A 31 2.98 12.76 1.88
C THR A 31 3.30 13.76 2.99
N LEU A 32 2.67 13.57 4.15
CA LEU A 32 3.05 14.22 5.38
C LEU A 32 4.36 13.61 5.93
N PRO A 33 5.09 14.33 6.80
CA PRO A 33 6.16 13.73 7.59
C PRO A 33 5.65 12.45 8.28
N GLY A 34 6.33 11.33 8.07
CA GLY A 34 5.88 10.01 8.52
C GLY A 34 5.25 9.12 7.44
N GLY A 35 5.10 9.62 6.21
CA GLY A 35 4.78 8.79 5.03
C GLY A 35 3.29 8.60 4.74
N PHE A 36 2.40 9.34 5.43
CA PHE A 36 0.96 9.30 5.16
C PHE A 36 0.61 10.18 3.97
N TYR A 37 -0.19 9.67 3.02
CA TYR A 37 -0.69 10.48 1.90
C TYR A 37 -1.55 11.64 2.38
N VAL A 38 -1.40 12.83 1.79
CA VAL A 38 -2.17 14.03 2.13
C VAL A 38 -3.61 13.91 1.61
N GLU A 39 -3.80 13.38 0.40
CA GLU A 39 -5.10 13.29 -0.24
C GLU A 39 -5.91 12.08 0.26
N GLN A 40 -7.13 12.31 0.75
CA GLN A 40 -8.03 11.25 1.24
C GLN A 40 -8.30 10.17 0.18
N ARG A 41 -8.42 10.55 -1.10
CA ARG A 41 -8.63 9.61 -2.20
C ARG A 41 -7.45 8.64 -2.35
N THR A 42 -6.22 9.15 -2.21
CA THR A 42 -4.99 8.34 -2.26
C THR A 42 -4.87 7.44 -1.04
N GLN A 43 -5.22 7.93 0.15
CA GLN A 43 -5.30 7.10 1.36
C GLN A 43 -6.28 5.92 1.19
N HIS A 44 -7.47 6.20 0.65
CA HIS A 44 -8.48 5.16 0.43
C HIS A 44 -8.03 4.13 -0.61
N ALA A 45 -7.45 4.58 -1.73
CA ALA A 45 -6.92 3.67 -2.75
C ALA A 45 -5.77 2.81 -2.21
N TRP A 46 -4.92 3.35 -1.35
CA TRP A 46 -3.87 2.59 -0.68
C TRP A 46 -4.45 1.50 0.24
N ALA A 47 -5.48 1.82 1.02
CA ALA A 47 -6.14 0.84 1.88
C ALA A 47 -6.76 -0.31 1.08
N GLU A 48 -7.41 -0.03 -0.05
CA GLU A 48 -7.93 -1.07 -0.95
C GLU A 48 -6.82 -1.91 -1.58
N TRP A 49 -5.70 -1.28 -1.98
CA TRP A 49 -4.55 -1.99 -2.52
C TRP A 49 -4.01 -3.04 -1.53
N ILE A 50 -3.79 -2.63 -0.28
CA ILE A 50 -3.29 -3.53 0.77
C ILE A 50 -4.29 -4.66 1.05
N ARG A 51 -5.59 -4.37 1.12
CA ARG A 51 -6.62 -5.42 1.28
C ARG A 51 -6.58 -6.45 0.15
N ARG A 52 -6.35 -6.03 -1.09
CA ARG A 52 -6.19 -6.93 -2.23
C ARG A 52 -4.96 -7.82 -2.05
N VAL A 53 -3.79 -7.23 -1.80
CA VAL A 53 -2.53 -7.97 -1.64
C VAL A 53 -2.63 -9.02 -0.53
N VAL A 54 -3.21 -8.66 0.62
CA VAL A 54 -3.40 -9.59 1.74
C VAL A 54 -4.29 -10.78 1.34
N ARG A 55 -5.35 -10.55 0.56
CA ARG A 55 -6.22 -11.64 0.05
C ARG A 55 -5.49 -12.54 -0.93
N GLU A 56 -4.69 -11.97 -1.83
CA GLU A 56 -3.90 -12.71 -2.82
C GLU A 56 -2.85 -13.62 -2.17
N GLN A 57 -2.26 -13.21 -1.05
CA GLN A 57 -1.27 -14.01 -0.31
C GLN A 57 -1.88 -15.14 0.54
N GLN A 58 -3.19 -15.10 0.79
CA GLN A 58 -3.92 -16.12 1.56
C GLN A 58 -4.55 -17.21 0.67
N SER A 59 -4.50 -17.02 -0.65
CA SER A 59 -5.06 -17.94 -1.67
C SER A 59 -3.97 -18.84 -2.24
#